data_AF-A0A1D1XJA3-F1
#
_entry.id   AF-A0A1D1XJA3-F1
#
_cell.length_a   1.000
_cell.length_b   1.000
_cell.length_c   1.000
_cell.angle_alpha   90.00
_cell.angle_beta   90.00
_cell.angle_gamma   90.00
#
_symmetry.space_group_name_H-M   'P 1'
#
loop_
_entity.id
_entity.type
_entity.pdbx_description
1 polymer ?
#
loop_
_entity_poly.entity_id
_entity_poly.type
_entity_poly.pdbx_seq_one_letter_code
_entity_poly.pdbx_strand_id
1 'polypeptide(L)'
;FNQGFMTHILSGQGTPLRPGPVDAYLFSLIDEDAKSIQPGNFERHWGIFNYDGTPKYQLNLGATNSGGLVSAKNVKYLDRKWCVMKPSANLNDDQVAQSVSYACGNADCTSLGYKTSCGDLDTRGNISYAFNSYYQKNDQLDQACEFPGISVVTDKDPSTQTCKFEIMIDTISGASWNSVAICSQVMILTFSVLPIVLTCL
;
A
#
# COMPACT_ATOMS: atom_id res chain seq x y z
N PHE A 1 16.89 6.12 18.50
CA PHE A 1 17.65 4.86 18.55
C PHE A 1 18.58 4.69 17.35
N ASN A 2 18.06 4.52 16.13
CA ASN A 2 18.86 4.19 14.94
C ASN A 2 20.03 5.15 14.65
N GLN A 3 19.87 6.46 14.87
CA GLN A 3 21.00 7.38 14.72
C GLN A 3 22.15 7.10 15.71
N GLY A 4 21.83 6.79 16.97
CA GLY A 4 22.84 6.45 17.98
C GLY A 4 23.52 5.11 17.67
N PHE A 5 22.75 4.14 17.17
CA PHE A 5 23.30 2.87 16.69
C PHE A 5 24.29 3.08 15.53
N MET A 6 23.91 3.86 14.52
CA MET A 6 24.82 4.19 13.41
C MET A 6 26.08 4.91 13.89
N THR A 7 25.94 5.91 14.77
CA THR A 7 27.09 6.61 15.36
C THR A 7 28.04 5.65 16.07
N HIS A 8 27.51 4.66 16.80
CA HIS A 8 28.33 3.66 17.48
C HIS A 8 29.05 2.72 16.49
N ILE A 9 28.34 2.17 15.50
CA ILE A 9 28.95 1.29 14.48
C ILE A 9 30.05 2.02 13.70
N LEU A 10 29.79 3.26 13.28
CA LEU A 10 30.76 4.08 12.53
C LEU A 10 31.98 4.49 13.37
N SER A 11 31.90 4.43 14.70
CA SER A 11 33.04 4.71 15.57
C SER A 11 34.10 3.60 15.56
N GLY A 12 33.76 2.39 15.10
CA GLY A 12 34.67 1.24 15.07
C GLY A 12 35.05 0.67 16.43
N GLN A 13 34.44 1.14 17.53
CA GLN A 13 34.80 0.72 18.89
C GLN A 13 34.36 -0.72 19.23
N GLY A 14 33.23 -1.16 18.66
CA GLY A 14 32.62 -2.44 19.02
C GLY A 14 32.06 -2.47 20.44
N THR A 15 31.87 -3.65 20.99
CA THR A 15 31.34 -3.84 22.35
C THR A 15 32.46 -4.23 23.32
N PRO A 16 32.29 -4.09 24.65
CA PRO A 16 33.29 -4.54 25.62
C PRO A 16 33.72 -6.00 25.47
N LEU A 17 32.79 -6.89 25.05
CA LEU A 17 33.06 -8.31 24.84
C LEU A 17 33.59 -8.64 23.43
N ARG A 18 33.40 -7.74 22.47
CA ARG A 18 33.96 -7.83 21.11
C ARG A 18 34.43 -6.45 20.67
N PRO A 19 35.65 -6.03 21.09
CA PRO A 19 36.21 -4.75 20.70
C PRO A 19 36.56 -4.71 19.21
N GLY A 20 36.55 -3.51 18.64
CA GLY A 20 36.87 -3.27 17.23
C GLY A 20 35.63 -3.27 16.32
N PRO A 21 35.82 -3.13 15.00
CA PRO A 21 34.72 -3.04 14.05
C PRO A 21 33.78 -4.26 14.12
N VAL A 22 32.48 -4.01 14.00
CA VAL A 22 31.44 -5.05 14.03
C VAL A 22 30.51 -4.86 12.84
N ASP A 23 30.27 -5.96 12.11
CA ASP A 23 29.26 -6.00 11.06
C ASP A 23 27.88 -6.18 11.70
N ALA A 24 26.90 -5.42 11.23
CA ALA A 24 25.53 -5.49 11.72
C ALA A 24 24.52 -5.36 10.58
N TYR A 25 23.37 -6.00 10.76
CA TYR A 25 22.23 -5.89 9.87
C TYR A 25 21.19 -4.96 10.50
N LEU A 26 20.68 -4.00 9.72
CA LEU A 26 19.59 -3.14 10.13
C LEU A 26 18.28 -3.72 9.63
N PHE A 27 17.42 -4.11 10.56
CA PHE A 27 16.04 -4.48 10.28
C PHE A 27 15.12 -3.29 10.65
N SER A 28 14.27 -2.77 9.76
CA SER A 28 14.02 -3.14 8.35
C SER A 28 14.16 -1.94 7.41
N LEU A 29 14.25 -2.18 6.11
CA LEU A 29 14.41 -1.11 5.13
C LEU A 29 13.10 -0.33 4.93
N ILE A 30 12.00 -1.03 4.67
CA ILE A 30 10.67 -0.47 4.42
C ILE A 30 9.66 -1.06 5.40
N ASP A 31 8.55 -0.36 5.59
CA ASP A 31 7.37 -0.91 6.25
C ASP A 31 6.76 -2.06 5.43
N GLU A 32 6.25 -3.09 6.11
CA GLU A 32 5.78 -4.34 5.51
C GLU A 32 4.30 -4.58 5.82
N ASP A 33 3.41 -4.15 4.93
CA ASP A 33 1.94 -4.21 5.06
C ASP A 33 1.37 -5.64 5.15
N ALA A 34 2.11 -6.65 4.71
CA ALA A 34 1.75 -8.07 4.78
C ALA A 34 2.32 -8.81 6.00
N LYS A 35 3.13 -8.16 6.84
CA LYS A 35 3.73 -8.81 8.02
C LYS A 35 2.66 -9.17 9.05
N SER A 36 2.85 -10.27 9.78
CA SER A 36 1.97 -10.65 10.89
C SER A 36 1.98 -9.59 11.99
N ILE A 37 0.79 -9.24 12.48
CA ILE A 37 0.58 -8.29 13.58
C ILE A 37 0.28 -8.99 14.92
N GLN A 38 0.46 -10.32 15.00
CA GLN A 38 0.24 -11.06 16.25
C GLN A 38 1.05 -10.52 17.44
N PRO A 39 2.33 -10.13 17.29
CA PRO A 39 3.08 -9.47 18.37
C PRO A 39 2.57 -8.05 18.68
N GLY A 40 1.94 -7.38 17.72
CA GLY A 40 1.33 -6.07 17.86
C GLY A 40 1.26 -5.30 16.53
N ASN A 41 0.47 -4.23 16.52
CA ASN A 41 0.28 -3.38 15.34
C ASN A 41 1.58 -2.75 14.82
N PHE A 42 2.58 -2.55 15.69
CA PHE A 42 3.85 -1.92 15.35
C PHE A 42 4.73 -2.77 14.42
N GLU A 43 4.48 -4.09 14.31
CA GLU A 43 5.35 -5.01 13.57
C GLU A 43 5.54 -4.61 12.10
N ARG A 44 4.51 -4.00 11.49
CA ARG A 44 4.57 -3.55 10.09
C ARG A 44 5.37 -2.26 9.89
N HIS A 45 5.79 -1.59 10.97
CA HIS A 45 6.25 -0.20 10.96
C HIS A 45 7.72 0.00 11.33
N TRP A 46 8.55 -1.05 11.24
CA TRP A 46 9.97 -1.01 11.58
C TRP A 46 10.87 -0.41 10.49
N GLY A 47 10.32 -0.01 9.35
CA GLY A 47 11.08 0.54 8.23
C GLY A 47 11.81 1.84 8.59
N ILE A 48 12.95 2.06 7.95
CA ILE A 48 13.59 3.40 7.93
C ILE A 48 13.04 4.27 6.79
N PHE A 49 12.41 3.64 5.80
CA PHE A 49 11.62 4.24 4.73
C PHE A 49 10.15 3.80 4.84
N ASN A 50 9.25 4.62 4.29
CA ASN A 50 7.88 4.20 4.00
C ASN A 50 7.88 3.18 2.83
N TYR A 51 6.73 2.57 2.52
CA TYR A 51 6.58 1.64 1.40
C TYR A 51 7.02 2.22 0.05
N ASP A 52 6.91 3.54 -0.13
CA ASP A 52 7.31 4.29 -1.33
C ASP A 52 8.78 4.70 -1.35
N GLY A 53 9.58 4.26 -0.38
CA GLY A 53 10.99 4.61 -0.31
C GLY A 53 11.24 6.05 0.11
N THR A 54 10.25 6.78 0.64
CA THR A 54 10.47 8.08 1.28
C THR A 54 11.01 7.90 2.71
N PRO A 55 12.00 8.70 3.17
CA PRO A 55 12.54 8.57 4.52
C PRO A 55 11.48 8.82 5.60
N LYS A 56 11.39 7.95 6.62
CA LYS A 56 10.45 8.13 7.75
C LYS A 56 10.93 9.15 8.77
N TYR A 57 12.23 9.29 8.91
CA TYR A 57 12.87 10.22 9.83
C TYR A 57 14.31 10.48 9.39
N GLN A 58 14.93 11.51 9.95
CA GLN A 58 16.32 11.83 9.68
C GLN A 58 17.23 10.72 10.21
N LEU A 59 17.97 10.09 9.31
CA LEU A 59 18.97 9.07 9.63
C LEU A 59 20.16 9.23 8.69
N ASN A 60 21.35 9.29 9.27
CA ASN A 60 22.60 9.28 8.52
C ASN A 60 23.28 7.91 8.68
N LEU A 61 23.51 7.24 7.55
CA LEU A 61 24.16 5.93 7.50
C LEU A 61 25.69 6.02 7.40
N GLY A 62 26.27 7.22 7.29
CA GLY A 62 27.70 7.46 7.14
C GLY A 62 28.25 7.19 5.74
N ALA A 63 27.40 6.76 4.80
CA ALA A 63 27.80 6.35 3.44
C ALA A 63 27.60 7.43 2.37
N THR A 64 26.90 8.53 2.67
CA THR A 64 26.53 9.55 1.67
C THR A 64 27.03 10.94 2.05
N ASN A 65 27.48 11.69 1.04
CA ASN A 65 27.79 13.12 1.18
C ASN A 65 26.55 13.98 1.48
N SER A 66 25.34 13.41 1.36
CA SER A 66 24.07 14.10 1.62
C SER A 66 23.77 14.29 3.10
N GLY A 67 24.46 13.57 3.99
CA GLY A 67 24.21 13.63 5.44
C GLY A 67 22.89 13.01 5.89
N GLY A 68 22.16 12.30 5.01
CA GLY A 68 20.87 11.69 5.32
C GLY A 68 20.35 10.74 4.25
N LEU A 69 19.29 9.99 4.59
CA LEU A 69 18.55 9.13 3.66
C LEU A 69 18.01 9.94 2.48
N VAL A 70 17.98 9.31 1.30
CA VAL A 70 17.48 9.91 0.05
C VAL A 70 16.27 9.11 -0.40
N SER A 71 15.21 9.80 -0.82
CA SER A 71 14.00 9.15 -1.34
C SER A 71 14.27 8.33 -2.60
N ALA A 72 13.51 7.26 -2.78
CA ALA A 72 13.45 6.54 -4.05
C ALA A 72 13.05 7.48 -5.21
N LYS A 73 13.59 7.23 -6.39
CA LYS A 73 13.34 8.02 -7.61
C LYS A 73 12.36 7.29 -8.51
N ASN A 74 11.60 8.05 -9.30
CA ASN A 74 10.67 7.53 -10.29
C ASN A 74 9.58 6.60 -9.72
N VAL A 75 9.19 6.82 -8.46
CA VAL A 75 8.04 6.14 -7.85
C VAL A 75 6.77 6.65 -8.53
N LYS A 76 6.02 5.74 -9.13
CA LYS A 76 4.72 6.04 -9.71
C LYS A 76 3.64 5.58 -8.76
N TYR A 77 2.70 6.46 -8.47
CA TYR A 77 1.55 6.15 -7.64
C TYR A 77 0.34 5.87 -8.53
N LEU A 78 -0.65 5.19 -7.95
CA LEU A 78 -1.99 5.14 -8.52
C LEU A 78 -2.61 6.56 -8.59
N ASP A 79 -3.82 6.65 -9.16
CA ASP A 79 -4.53 7.93 -9.26
C ASP A 79 -4.72 8.59 -7.88
N ARG A 80 -4.77 9.93 -7.86
CA ARG A 80 -5.07 10.71 -6.65
C ARG A 80 -6.55 10.63 -6.28
N LYS A 81 -6.97 9.45 -5.84
CA LYS A 81 -8.33 9.13 -5.43
C LYS A 81 -8.29 8.35 -4.13
N TRP A 82 -9.28 8.58 -3.28
CA TRP A 82 -9.43 7.90 -2.01
C TRP A 82 -10.85 7.36 -1.86
N CYS A 83 -11.00 6.21 -1.22
CA CYS A 83 -12.30 5.71 -0.80
C CYS A 83 -12.59 6.19 0.63
N VAL A 84 -13.68 6.92 0.83
CA VAL A 84 -14.04 7.49 2.14
C VAL A 84 -15.48 7.17 2.50
N MET A 85 -15.84 7.33 3.78
CA MET A 85 -17.24 7.26 4.19
C MET A 85 -18.02 8.44 3.57
N LYS A 86 -19.11 8.17 2.86
CA LYS A 86 -19.99 9.20 2.28
C LYS A 86 -20.33 10.25 3.32
N PRO A 87 -20.21 11.57 3.03
CA PRO A 87 -20.58 12.62 3.98
C PRO A 87 -22.03 12.53 4.48
N SER A 88 -22.94 12.02 3.63
CA SER A 88 -24.35 11.83 3.95
C SER A 88 -24.68 10.51 4.65
N ALA A 89 -23.73 9.59 4.79
CA ALA A 89 -23.98 8.29 5.43
C ALA A 89 -24.20 8.45 6.95
N ASN A 90 -25.14 7.66 7.46
CA ASN A 90 -25.44 7.57 8.88
C ASN A 90 -24.37 6.73 9.59
N LEU A 91 -23.82 7.23 10.70
CA LEU A 91 -22.86 6.49 11.52
C LEU A 91 -23.47 5.25 12.19
N ASN A 92 -24.78 5.22 12.36
CA ASN A 92 -25.54 4.11 12.94
C ASN A 92 -26.12 3.17 11.87
N ASP A 93 -25.67 3.26 10.62
CA ASP A 93 -26.09 2.32 9.58
C ASP A 93 -25.54 0.92 9.90
N ASP A 94 -26.40 -0.11 9.80
CA ASP A 94 -26.06 -1.50 10.10
C ASP A 94 -24.88 -2.02 9.26
N GLN A 95 -24.61 -1.39 8.11
CA GLN A 95 -23.49 -1.73 7.23
C GLN A 95 -22.13 -1.27 7.76
N VAL A 96 -22.06 -0.30 8.68
CA VAL A 96 -20.80 0.34 9.10
C VAL A 96 -19.85 -0.67 9.74
N ALA A 97 -20.31 -1.40 10.76
CA ALA A 97 -19.45 -2.29 11.53
C ALA A 97 -18.86 -3.42 10.67
N GLN A 98 -19.69 -4.05 9.83
CA GLN A 98 -19.24 -5.12 8.95
C GLN A 98 -18.33 -4.62 7.82
N SER A 99 -18.59 -3.44 7.28
CA SER A 99 -17.77 -2.84 6.22
C SER A 99 -16.38 -2.49 6.72
N VAL A 100 -16.27 -1.89 7.90
CA VAL A 100 -14.97 -1.60 8.53
C VAL A 100 -14.23 -2.88 8.86
N SER A 101 -14.92 -3.88 9.41
CA SER A 101 -14.32 -5.18 9.75
C SER A 101 -13.81 -5.90 8.50
N TYR A 102 -14.56 -5.88 7.40
CA TYR A 102 -14.14 -6.44 6.11
C TYR A 102 -12.92 -5.71 5.55
N ALA A 103 -12.95 -4.38 5.54
CA ALA A 103 -11.84 -3.56 5.04
C ALA A 103 -10.55 -3.85 5.83
N CYS A 104 -10.60 -3.78 7.16
CA CYS A 104 -9.43 -4.02 8.00
C CYS A 104 -9.01 -5.49 8.09
N GLY A 105 -9.91 -6.44 7.84
CA GLY A 105 -9.56 -7.86 7.71
C GLY A 105 -8.80 -8.17 6.42
N ASN A 106 -8.96 -7.34 5.39
CA ASN A 106 -8.35 -7.53 4.08
C ASN A 106 -7.28 -6.49 3.73
N ALA A 107 -7.03 -5.49 4.59
CA ALA A 107 -6.08 -4.40 4.37
C ALA A 107 -5.28 -4.07 5.65
N ASP A 108 -4.48 -2.99 5.62
CA ASP A 108 -3.72 -2.56 6.79
C ASP A 108 -4.38 -1.38 7.52
N CYS A 109 -4.98 -1.68 8.67
CA CYS A 109 -5.57 -0.68 9.58
C CYS A 109 -4.72 -0.47 10.85
N THR A 110 -3.49 -0.96 10.90
CA THR A 110 -2.66 -0.89 12.13
C THR A 110 -2.40 0.55 12.59
N SER A 111 -2.38 1.51 11.66
CA SER A 111 -2.26 2.94 11.92
C SER A 111 -3.46 3.58 12.61
N LEU A 112 -4.57 2.85 12.83
CA LEU A 112 -5.73 3.33 13.59
C LEU A 112 -5.62 3.04 15.10
N GLY A 113 -4.57 2.34 15.53
CA GLY A 113 -4.37 1.97 16.93
C GLY A 113 -4.18 3.17 17.87
N TYR A 114 -4.37 2.95 19.17
CA TYR A 114 -4.09 3.98 20.18
C TYR A 114 -2.63 4.46 20.09
N LYS A 115 -2.42 5.79 20.09
CA LYS A 115 -1.10 6.45 19.98
C LYS A 115 -0.32 6.11 18.69
N THR A 116 -1.01 5.74 17.63
CA THR A 116 -0.42 5.58 16.29
C THR A 116 -0.70 6.83 15.43
N SER A 117 -0.13 6.89 14.23
CA SER A 117 -0.20 8.07 13.34
C SER A 117 -1.63 8.51 13.03
N CYS A 118 -2.59 7.58 12.96
CA CYS A 118 -4.01 7.87 12.71
C CYS A 118 -4.91 7.60 13.92
N GLY A 119 -4.35 7.50 15.13
CA GLY A 119 -5.12 7.21 16.35
C GLY A 119 -6.05 8.35 16.82
N ASP A 120 -5.85 9.57 16.31
CA ASP A 120 -6.62 10.77 16.70
C ASP A 120 -7.71 11.15 15.69
N LEU A 121 -7.98 10.31 14.68
CA LEU A 121 -9.09 10.52 13.76
C LEU A 121 -10.44 10.41 14.47
N ASP A 122 -11.41 11.21 14.03
CA ASP A 122 -12.79 11.02 14.46
C ASP A 122 -13.40 9.73 13.87
N THR A 123 -14.62 9.38 14.29
CA THR A 123 -15.27 8.14 13.83
C THR A 123 -15.36 8.05 12.31
N ARG A 124 -15.65 9.17 11.62
CA ARG A 124 -15.75 9.19 10.15
C ARG A 124 -14.39 9.04 9.49
N GLY A 125 -13.36 9.65 10.05
CA GLY A 125 -11.97 9.51 9.63
C GLY A 125 -11.49 8.08 9.76
N ASN A 126 -11.76 7.42 10.91
CA ASN A 126 -11.40 6.02 11.12
C ASN A 126 -12.05 5.09 10.08
N ILE A 127 -13.35 5.25 9.81
CA ILE A 127 -14.07 4.47 8.77
C ILE A 127 -13.47 4.75 7.40
N SER A 128 -13.20 6.02 7.09
CA SER A 128 -12.62 6.43 5.81
C SER A 128 -11.22 5.85 5.61
N TYR A 129 -10.40 5.79 6.66
CA TYR A 129 -9.05 5.23 6.59
C TYR A 129 -9.11 3.74 6.29
N ALA A 130 -10.00 3.01 6.96
CA ALA A 130 -10.22 1.58 6.68
C ALA A 130 -10.64 1.34 5.23
N PHE A 131 -11.62 2.11 4.74
CA PHE A 131 -12.08 2.02 3.35
C PHE A 131 -10.97 2.34 2.35
N ASN A 132 -10.19 3.40 2.61
CA ASN A 132 -9.09 3.75 1.74
C ASN A 132 -7.98 2.69 1.74
N SER A 133 -7.59 2.17 2.91
CA SER A 133 -6.58 1.11 3.00
C SER A 133 -6.96 -0.10 2.14
N TYR A 134 -8.23 -0.53 2.19
CA TYR A 134 -8.73 -1.60 1.33
C TYR A 134 -8.77 -1.21 -0.14
N TYR A 135 -9.29 -0.02 -0.47
CA TYR A 135 -9.36 0.47 -1.85
C TYR A 135 -7.99 0.53 -2.54
N GLN A 136 -6.97 1.04 -1.84
CA GLN A 136 -5.62 1.18 -2.38
C GLN A 136 -4.90 -0.16 -2.51
N LYS A 137 -5.10 -1.08 -1.56
CA LYS A 137 -4.54 -2.44 -1.64
C LYS A 137 -5.12 -3.25 -2.81
N ASN A 138 -6.33 -2.90 -3.26
CA ASN A 138 -7.00 -3.54 -4.39
C ASN A 138 -6.93 -2.67 -5.66
N ASP A 139 -5.80 -2.00 -5.89
CA ASP A 139 -5.47 -1.25 -7.11
C ASP A 139 -6.54 -0.24 -7.55
N GLN A 140 -7.25 0.35 -6.58
CA GLN A 140 -8.31 1.31 -6.83
C GLN A 140 -9.46 0.80 -7.73
N LEU A 141 -9.68 -0.52 -7.77
CA LEU A 141 -10.82 -1.10 -8.48
C LEU A 141 -12.12 -0.46 -8.01
N ASP A 142 -13.04 -0.16 -8.94
CA ASP A 142 -14.31 0.50 -8.63
C ASP A 142 -15.08 -0.24 -7.53
N GLN A 143 -15.12 -1.58 -7.61
CA GLN A 143 -15.78 -2.44 -6.62
C GLN A 143 -15.12 -2.38 -5.24
N ALA A 144 -13.84 -2.03 -5.15
CA ALA A 144 -13.13 -1.92 -3.88
C ALA A 144 -13.55 -0.71 -3.05
N CYS A 145 -14.35 0.21 -3.61
CA CYS A 145 -15.01 1.28 -2.88
C CYS A 145 -16.55 1.13 -2.84
N GLU A 146 -17.09 -0.06 -3.06
CA GLU A 146 -18.54 -0.34 -3.02
C GLU A 146 -18.99 -0.92 -1.65
N PHE A 147 -18.68 -0.23 -0.55
CA PHE A 147 -19.30 -0.54 0.74
C PHE A 147 -20.78 -0.11 0.72
N PRO A 148 -21.74 -1.03 0.94
CA PRO A 148 -23.15 -0.81 0.61
C PRO A 148 -23.72 0.47 1.22
N GLY A 149 -24.09 1.42 0.36
CA GLY A 149 -24.74 2.67 0.77
C GLY A 149 -23.82 3.70 1.44
N ILE A 150 -22.62 3.35 1.92
CA ILE A 150 -21.88 4.15 2.89
C ILE A 150 -20.49 4.65 2.45
N SER A 151 -19.94 4.21 1.31
CA SER A 151 -18.65 4.67 0.78
C SER A 151 -18.73 5.44 -0.53
N VAL A 152 -17.74 6.28 -0.80
CA VAL A 152 -17.62 7.03 -2.05
C VAL A 152 -16.15 7.32 -2.38
N VAL A 153 -15.83 7.34 -3.66
CA VAL A 153 -14.52 7.80 -4.14
C VAL A 153 -14.49 9.33 -4.17
N THR A 154 -13.40 9.90 -3.69
CA THR A 154 -13.15 11.35 -3.66
C THR A 154 -11.77 11.67 -4.22
N ASP A 155 -11.63 12.84 -4.85
CA ASP A 155 -10.36 13.45 -5.26
C ASP A 155 -9.78 14.41 -4.20
N LYS A 156 -10.57 14.69 -3.15
CA LYS A 156 -10.14 15.46 -1.99
C LYS A 156 -9.37 14.59 -1.01
N ASP A 157 -8.09 14.90 -0.83
CA ASP A 157 -7.18 14.27 0.13
C ASP A 157 -7.74 14.39 1.56
N PRO A 158 -8.08 13.27 2.23
CA PRO A 158 -8.62 13.26 3.59
C PRO A 158 -7.54 13.23 4.68
N SER A 159 -6.25 13.31 4.32
CA SER A 159 -5.14 13.29 5.27
C SER A 159 -5.18 14.45 6.27
N THR A 160 -4.68 14.20 7.48
CA THR A 160 -4.46 15.20 8.52
C THR A 160 -2.97 15.46 8.71
N GLN A 161 -2.61 16.32 9.67
CA GLN A 161 -1.20 16.58 10.00
C GLN A 161 -0.45 15.32 10.46
N THR A 162 -1.13 14.43 11.18
CA THR A 162 -0.54 13.23 11.79
C THR A 162 -0.86 11.96 11.02
N CYS A 163 -1.98 11.94 10.29
CA CYS A 163 -2.44 10.77 9.55
C CYS A 163 -2.40 11.00 8.04
N LYS A 164 -1.59 10.20 7.34
CA LYS A 164 -1.57 10.18 5.87
C LYS A 164 -2.52 9.09 5.37
N PHE A 165 -3.43 9.45 4.48
CA PHE A 165 -4.20 8.50 3.70
C PHE A 165 -3.44 8.17 2.44
N GLU A 166 -2.89 6.96 2.40
CA GLU A 166 -1.95 6.55 1.36
C GLU A 166 -2.62 6.40 -0.01
N ILE A 167 -1.81 6.53 -1.05
CA ILE A 167 -2.11 6.10 -2.42
C ILE A 167 -1.05 5.07 -2.76
N MET A 168 -1.43 3.85 -3.12
CA MET A 168 -0.45 2.79 -3.37
C MET A 168 0.39 3.06 -4.61
N ILE A 169 1.57 2.42 -4.67
CA ILE A 169 2.46 2.47 -5.83
C ILE A 169 1.81 1.70 -6.98
N ASP A 170 1.88 2.24 -8.19
CA ASP A 170 1.56 1.49 -9.40
C ASP A 170 2.64 0.42 -9.66
N THR A 171 2.33 -0.81 -9.28
CA THR A 171 3.25 -1.96 -9.42
C THR A 171 3.41 -2.43 -10.88
N ILE A 172 2.54 -2.00 -11.81
CA ILE A 172 2.61 -2.35 -13.23
C ILE A 172 3.87 -1.75 -13.86
N SER A 173 4.39 -0.66 -13.31
CA SER A 173 5.62 -0.03 -13.76
C SER A 173 6.90 -0.78 -13.35
N GLY A 174 6.83 -1.72 -12.41
CA GLY A 174 7.96 -2.54 -11.94
C GLY A 174 8.05 -3.92 -12.61
N ALA A 175 6.96 -4.38 -13.22
CA ALA A 175 6.99 -5.57 -14.04
C ALA A 175 7.42 -5.16 -15.47
N SER A 176 8.61 -5.57 -15.89
CA SER A 176 8.99 -5.57 -17.30
C SER A 176 8.12 -6.58 -18.04
N TRP A 177 6.87 -6.23 -18.32
CA TRP A 177 6.04 -6.98 -19.24
C TRP A 177 6.63 -6.76 -20.64
N ASN A 178 7.54 -7.63 -21.06
CA ASN A 178 7.72 -7.92 -22.48
C ASN A 178 6.41 -8.56 -22.98
N SER A 179 5.37 -7.74 -23.12
CA SER A 179 4.14 -8.13 -23.77
C SER A 179 4.45 -8.26 -25.25
N VAL A 180 4.83 -9.47 -25.66
CA VAL A 180 4.70 -9.89 -27.05
C VAL A 180 3.22 -9.76 -27.37
N ALA A 181 2.88 -8.71 -28.11
CA ALA A 181 1.54 -8.51 -28.63
C ALA A 181 1.23 -9.67 -29.60
N ILE A 182 0.57 -10.71 -29.10
CA ILE A 182 -0.08 -11.68 -29.96
C ILE A 182 -1.33 -10.98 -30.48
N CYS A 183 -1.19 -10.41 -31.68
CA CYS A 183 -2.31 -9.92 -32.48
C CYS A 183 -3.26 -11.10 -32.71
N SER A 184 -4.38 -11.15 -31.99
CA SER A 184 -5.46 -12.11 -32.26
C SER A 184 -5.99 -11.86 -33.66
N GLN A 185 -5.56 -12.69 -34.61
CA GLN A 185 -6.20 -12.77 -35.92
C GLN A 185 -7.63 -13.26 -35.71
N VAL A 186 -8.57 -12.37 -36.01
CA VAL A 186 -10.00 -12.67 -36.13
C VAL A 186 -10.16 -13.74 -37.22
N MET A 187 -10.45 -14.98 -36.82
CA MET A 187 -10.77 -16.04 -37.77
C MET A 187 -12.21 -15.82 -38.27
N ILE A 188 -12.35 -15.16 -39.43
CA ILE A 188 -13.63 -15.00 -40.12
C ILE A 188 -13.97 -16.35 -40.77
N LEU A 189 -14.87 -17.12 -40.17
CA LEU A 189 -15.46 -18.32 -40.76
C LEU A 189 -16.50 -17.91 -41.80
N THR A 190 -16.10 -17.87 -43.07
CA THR A 190 -17.04 -17.74 -44.20
C THR A 190 -17.69 -19.11 -44.47
N PHE A 191 -18.97 -19.25 -44.15
CA PHE A 191 -19.79 -20.40 -44.56
C PHE A 191 -20.11 -20.31 -46.06
N SER A 192 -19.39 -21.07 -46.90
CA SER A 192 -19.77 -21.33 -48.28
C SER A 192 -20.69 -22.56 -48.34
N VAL A 193 -21.98 -22.35 -48.53
CA VAL A 193 -22.97 -23.40 -48.79
C VAL A 193 -22.98 -23.68 -50.30
N LEU A 194 -22.59 -24.88 -50.71
CA LEU A 194 -22.84 -25.41 -52.06
C LEU A 194 -23.87 -26.55 -51.94
N PRO A 195 -24.89 -26.61 -52.81
CA PRO A 195 -25.98 -27.56 -52.66
C PRO A 195 -25.62 -28.92 -53.28
N ILE A 196 -25.71 -30.00 -52.50
CA ILE A 196 -25.77 -31.36 -53.03
C ILE A 196 -27.23 -31.71 -53.22
N VAL A 197 -27.69 -31.67 -54.47
CA VAL A 197 -28.96 -32.28 -54.88
C VAL A 197 -28.70 -33.77 -55.07
N LEU A 198 -29.23 -34.58 -54.14
CA LEU A 198 -29.24 -36.04 -54.24
C LEU A 198 -30.58 -36.46 -54.84
N THR A 199 -30.53 -37.00 -56.05
CA THR A 199 -31.61 -37.72 -56.71
C THR A 199 -31.97 -38.99 -55.93
N CYS A 200 -33.25 -39.18 -55.64
CA CYS A 200 -33.84 -40.50 -55.38
C CYS A 200 -35.13 -40.59 -56.22
N LEU A 201 -35.25 -41.75 -56.87
CA LEU A 201 -36.33 -42.30 -57.72
C LEU A 201 -37.68 -41.57 -57.71
#